data_AF-A0A2P6PKH3-F1
#
_entry.id   AF-A0A2P6PKH3-F1
#
_cell.length_a   1.000
_cell.length_b   1.000
_cell.length_c   1.000
_cell.angle_alpha   90.00
_cell.angle_beta   90.00
_cell.angle_gamma   90.00
#
_symmetry.space_group_name_H-M   'P 1'
#
loop_
_entity.id
_entity.type
_entity.pdbx_description
1 polymer ?
#
loop_
_entity_poly.entity_id
_entity_poly.type
_entity_poly.pdbx_seq_one_letter_code
_entity_poly.pdbx_strand_id
1 'polypeptide(L)'
;MAIRESEHKFRDLKVVGILAIQPFFGGEERTESETRLKSVPLVNVERTDWMWKAFLQEGSDRDHPVVNVFGPNEVDISGVDFPETIVFVGGFDPLQDWQKRYYEGLKKRGTKRSWWCFQMPFILSMLIPSWMTLPCLLTESEISYKTQLV
;
A
#
# COMPACT_ATOMS: atom_id res chain seq x y z
N MET A 1 -4.55 -0.63 11.35
CA MET A 1 -5.10 -1.92 11.87
C MET A 1 -4.04 -2.71 12.62
N ALA A 2 -2.88 -3.03 12.03
CA ALA A 2 -1.80 -3.76 12.73
C ALA A 2 -1.26 -3.10 14.02
N ILE A 3 -1.23 -1.78 14.11
CA ILE A 3 -0.73 -1.05 15.30
C ILE A 3 -1.72 -1.16 16.48
N ARG A 4 -3.03 -1.07 16.22
CA ARG A 4 -4.06 -1.22 17.27
C ARG A 4 -4.06 -2.63 17.88
N GLU A 5 -3.68 -3.64 17.09
CA GLU A 5 -3.52 -5.01 17.56
C GLU A 5 -2.30 -5.19 18.48
N SER A 6 -1.30 -4.30 18.44
CA SER A 6 -0.18 -4.35 19.40
C SER A 6 -0.52 -3.76 20.76
N GLU A 7 -1.53 -2.90 20.84
CA GLU A 7 -1.96 -2.26 22.10
C GLU A 7 -2.90 -3.15 22.92
N HIS A 8 -3.72 -3.97 22.27
CA HIS A 8 -4.41 -5.07 22.95
C HIS A 8 -3.49 -6.29 23.00
N LYS A 9 -2.95 -6.59 24.19
CA LYS A 9 -2.12 -7.78 24.41
C LYS A 9 -2.92 -9.06 24.12
N PHE A 10 -2.97 -9.50 22.87
CA PHE A 10 -3.15 -10.91 22.55
C PHE A 10 -1.90 -11.63 23.04
N ARG A 11 -1.89 -12.00 24.34
CA ARG A 11 -0.71 -12.54 25.04
C ARG A 11 -0.11 -13.76 24.32
N ASP A 12 -0.92 -14.45 23.53
CA ASP A 12 -0.54 -15.68 22.82
C ASP A 12 -0.54 -15.55 21.28
N LEU A 13 -0.80 -14.36 20.72
CA LEU A 13 -0.80 -14.17 19.26
C LEU A 13 0.47 -13.45 18.82
N LYS A 14 1.36 -14.18 18.13
CA LYS A 14 2.51 -13.60 17.43
C LYS A 14 2.22 -13.51 15.94
N VAL A 15 2.13 -12.29 15.42
CA VAL A 15 2.08 -12.07 13.97
C VAL A 15 3.49 -12.26 13.42
N VAL A 16 3.68 -13.28 12.57
CA VAL A 16 5.00 -13.60 12.00
C VAL A 16 5.33 -12.81 10.73
N GLY A 17 4.31 -12.30 10.05
CA GLY A 17 4.45 -11.52 8.83
C GLY A 17 3.12 -10.95 8.35
N ILE A 18 3.19 -9.96 7.46
CA ILE A 18 2.04 -9.34 6.79
C ILE A 18 2.24 -9.47 5.28
N LEU A 19 1.21 -9.98 4.59
CA LEU A 19 1.09 -9.96 3.14
C LEU A 19 0.05 -8.90 2.76
N ALA A 20 0.50 -7.70 2.39
CA ALA A 20 -0.35 -6.57 2.05
C ALA A 20 -0.56 -6.49 0.53
N ILE A 21 -1.71 -6.97 0.05
CA ILE A 21 -2.05 -6.97 -1.38
C ILE A 21 -2.87 -5.73 -1.71
N GLN A 22 -2.32 -4.85 -2.56
CA GLN A 22 -2.90 -3.57 -2.94
C GLN A 22 -3.50 -2.83 -1.74
N PRO A 23 -2.70 -2.59 -0.67
CA PRO A 23 -3.24 -2.09 0.57
C PRO A 23 -3.88 -0.71 0.32
N PHE A 24 -5.12 -0.58 0.76
CA PHE A 24 -5.95 0.58 0.46
C PHE A 24 -5.56 1.72 1.39
N PHE A 25 -4.68 2.62 0.92
CA PHE A 25 -4.22 3.81 1.63
C PHE A 25 -4.51 5.07 0.81
N GLY A 26 -4.48 6.22 1.48
CA GLY A 26 -4.77 7.51 0.87
C GLY A 26 -4.20 8.68 1.68
N GLY A 27 -4.65 9.87 1.34
CA GLY A 27 -4.35 11.12 2.04
C GLY A 27 -5.10 12.27 1.39
N GLU A 28 -5.02 13.46 1.96
CA GLU A 28 -5.76 14.60 1.41
C GLU A 28 -5.23 15.08 0.05
N GLU A 29 -3.91 15.05 -0.14
CA GLU A 29 -3.32 15.37 -1.44
C GLU A 29 -3.72 14.35 -2.53
N ARG A 30 -3.56 14.75 -3.79
CA ARG A 30 -3.76 13.86 -4.94
C ARG A 30 -2.44 13.45 -5.50
N THR A 31 -2.26 12.14 -5.66
CA THR A 31 -1.07 11.58 -6.27
C THR A 31 -1.13 11.63 -7.78
N GLU A 32 0.03 11.47 -8.42
CA GLU A 32 0.14 11.42 -9.87
C GLU A 32 -0.62 10.22 -10.44
N SER A 33 -0.51 9.05 -9.81
CA SER A 33 -1.25 7.85 -10.23
C SER A 33 -2.76 8.01 -10.13
N GLU A 34 -3.30 8.63 -9.08
CA GLU A 34 -4.73 8.97 -8.99
C GLU A 34 -5.17 9.87 -10.16
N THR A 35 -4.28 10.75 -10.62
CA THR A 35 -4.57 11.68 -11.72
C THR A 35 -4.45 11.02 -13.09
N ARG A 36 -3.44 10.16 -13.28
CA ARG A 36 -3.15 9.46 -14.53
C ARG A 36 -4.12 8.32 -14.79
N LEU A 37 -4.63 7.67 -13.74
CA LEU A 37 -5.50 6.48 -13.81
C LEU A 37 -6.97 6.77 -13.51
N LYS A 38 -7.46 7.98 -13.75
CA LYS A 38 -8.85 8.40 -13.46
C LYS A 38 -9.93 7.55 -14.15
N SER A 39 -9.61 6.95 -15.30
CA SER A 39 -10.56 6.19 -16.12
C SER A 39 -10.59 4.69 -15.80
N VAL A 40 -9.78 4.22 -14.84
CA VAL A 40 -9.76 2.80 -14.48
C VAL A 40 -11.10 2.43 -13.81
N PRO A 41 -11.74 1.33 -14.23
CA PRO A 41 -12.97 0.88 -13.61
C PRO A 41 -12.70 0.43 -12.16
N LEU A 42 -13.70 0.55 -11.29
CA LEU A 42 -13.71 0.08 -9.89
C LEU A 42 -13.00 0.96 -8.86
N VAL A 43 -11.79 1.45 -9.14
CA VAL A 43 -11.05 2.35 -8.25
C VAL A 43 -10.91 3.69 -8.97
N ASN A 44 -11.66 4.70 -8.56
CA ASN A 44 -11.53 6.06 -9.05
C ASN A 44 -11.64 7.03 -7.87
N VAL A 45 -11.19 8.28 -8.07
CA VAL A 45 -11.08 9.28 -7.01
C VAL A 45 -12.41 9.53 -6.29
N GLU A 46 -13.51 9.70 -7.04
CA GLU A 46 -14.81 9.97 -6.44
C GLU A 46 -15.29 8.82 -5.54
N ARG A 47 -15.04 7.58 -5.98
CA ARG A 47 -15.41 6.39 -5.20
C ARG A 47 -14.51 6.20 -3.99
N THR A 48 -13.20 6.42 -4.12
CA THR A 48 -12.27 6.32 -2.99
C THR A 48 -12.58 7.39 -1.94
N ASP A 49 -12.89 8.61 -2.35
CA ASP A 49 -13.32 9.68 -1.44
C ASP A 49 -14.60 9.33 -0.69
N TRP A 50 -15.59 8.79 -1.40
CA TRP A 50 -16.82 8.33 -0.77
C TRP A 50 -16.57 7.20 0.23
N MET A 51 -15.74 6.22 -0.13
CA MET A 51 -15.37 5.11 0.76
C MET A 51 -14.67 5.64 2.02
N TRP A 52 -13.78 6.62 1.90
CA TRP A 52 -13.13 7.23 3.05
C TRP A 52 -14.11 7.99 3.94
N LYS A 53 -14.98 8.81 3.34
CA LYS A 53 -16.01 9.53 4.09
C LYS A 53 -16.96 8.59 4.83
N ALA A 54 -17.29 7.44 4.25
CA ALA A 54 -18.15 6.44 4.88
C ALA A 54 -17.42 5.65 6.00
N PHE A 55 -16.10 5.46 5.87
CA PHE A 55 -15.29 4.72 6.85
C PHE A 55 -14.88 5.56 8.05
N LEU A 56 -14.66 6.86 7.85
CA LEU A 56 -14.19 7.78 8.87
C LEU A 56 -15.35 8.36 9.69
N GLN A 57 -15.04 8.71 10.93
CA GLN A 57 -15.96 9.48 11.77
C GLN A 57 -16.23 10.86 11.18
N GLU A 58 -17.40 11.42 11.47
CA GLU A 58 -17.77 12.74 10.98
C GLU A 58 -16.79 13.81 11.45
N GLY A 59 -16.35 14.67 10.52
CA GLY A 59 -15.35 15.71 10.76
C GLY A 59 -13.89 15.27 10.57
N SER A 60 -13.62 13.98 10.32
CA SER A 60 -12.27 13.52 9.94
C SER A 60 -12.01 13.66 8.43
N ASP A 61 -10.77 13.99 8.10
CA ASP A 61 -10.26 14.03 6.73
C ASP A 61 -9.42 12.77 6.41
N ARG A 62 -8.93 12.66 5.18
CA ARG A 62 -8.14 11.51 4.70
C ARG A 62 -6.71 11.53 5.20
N ASP A 63 -6.26 12.57 5.89
CA ASP A 63 -4.99 12.55 6.62
C ASP A 63 -5.13 11.93 8.01
N HIS A 64 -6.30 11.38 8.34
CA HIS A 64 -6.46 10.51 9.50
C HIS A 64 -5.49 9.32 9.43
N PRO A 65 -4.78 8.94 10.52
CA PRO A 65 -3.73 7.91 10.51
C PRO A 65 -4.16 6.48 10.12
N VAL A 66 -5.45 6.23 9.94
CA VAL A 66 -5.96 4.95 9.41
C VAL A 66 -5.95 4.91 7.88
N VAL A 67 -5.99 6.08 7.25
CA VAL A 67 -5.97 6.28 5.80
C VAL A 67 -4.55 6.62 5.35
N ASN A 68 -3.92 7.58 6.02
CA ASN A 68 -2.56 8.05 5.75
C ASN A 68 -1.58 7.67 6.87
N VAL A 69 -1.12 6.42 6.86
CA VAL A 69 -0.36 5.79 7.97
C VAL A 69 0.93 6.55 8.33
N PHE A 70 1.64 7.08 7.32
CA PHE A 70 2.89 7.83 7.48
C PHE A 70 2.73 9.28 6.98
N GLY A 71 1.53 9.84 7.18
CA GLY A 71 1.17 11.19 6.81
C GLY A 71 1.46 12.22 7.91
N PRO A 72 0.88 13.43 7.81
CA PRO A 72 1.07 14.50 8.78
C PRO A 72 0.65 14.13 10.22
N ASN A 73 -0.36 13.27 10.33
CA ASN A 73 -0.90 12.80 11.61
C ASN A 73 -0.43 11.37 11.95
N GLU A 74 0.74 10.97 11.48
CA GLU A 74 1.26 9.62 11.70
C GLU A 74 1.34 9.25 13.18
N VAL A 75 1.12 7.97 13.46
CA VAL A 75 1.34 7.40 14.79
C VAL A 75 2.77 6.91 14.85
N ASP A 76 3.49 7.28 15.91
CA ASP A 76 4.83 6.75 16.11
C ASP A 76 4.78 5.25 16.40
N ILE A 77 5.39 4.48 15.51
CA ILE A 77 5.57 3.04 15.67
C ILE A 77 7.00 2.68 16.06
N SER A 78 7.83 3.67 16.40
CA SER A 78 9.17 3.41 16.93
C SER A 78 9.04 2.63 18.26
N GLY A 79 9.69 1.47 18.33
CA GLY A 79 9.57 0.57 19.49
C GLY A 79 8.46 -0.48 19.42
N VAL A 80 7.64 -0.50 18.35
CA VAL A 80 6.73 -1.62 18.08
C VAL A 80 7.49 -2.72 17.35
N ASP A 81 7.39 -3.97 17.81
CA ASP A 81 7.87 -5.15 17.08
C ASP A 81 6.95 -5.42 15.88
N PHE A 82 7.15 -4.63 14.82
CA PHE A 82 6.33 -4.71 13.62
C PHE A 82 6.73 -5.95 12.81
N PRO A 83 5.76 -6.78 12.37
CA PRO A 83 6.06 -7.99 11.64
C PRO A 83 6.67 -7.72 10.26
N GLU A 84 7.44 -8.69 9.74
CA GLU A 84 7.98 -8.61 8.39
C GLU A 84 6.85 -8.44 7.38
N THR A 85 6.94 -7.43 6.52
CA THR A 85 5.84 -7.07 5.64
C THR A 85 6.26 -7.17 4.18
N ILE A 86 5.45 -7.87 3.41
CA ILE A 86 5.50 -7.91 1.96
C ILE A 86 4.36 -7.07 1.42
N VAL A 87 4.68 -6.06 0.61
CA VAL A 87 3.67 -5.23 -0.05
C VAL A 87 3.58 -5.64 -1.52
N PHE A 88 2.37 -5.75 -2.06
CA PHE A 88 2.10 -5.99 -3.48
C PHE A 88 1.38 -4.78 -4.04
N VAL A 89 1.92 -4.21 -5.12
CA VAL A 89 1.34 -3.04 -5.78
C VAL A 89 0.99 -3.36 -7.22
N GLY A 90 -0.24 -3.05 -7.61
CA GLY A 90 -0.69 -3.16 -8.99
C GLY A 90 -0.31 -1.91 -9.79
N GLY A 91 0.31 -2.07 -10.95
CA GLY A 91 0.76 -0.96 -11.80
C GLY A 91 -0.39 -0.12 -12.38
N PHE A 92 -1.59 -0.70 -12.47
CA PHE A 92 -2.83 -0.02 -12.89
C PHE A 92 -3.74 0.35 -11.72
N ASP A 93 -3.23 0.30 -10.49
CA ASP A 93 -3.94 0.79 -9.32
C ASP A 93 -3.77 2.31 -9.19
N PRO A 94 -4.85 3.11 -9.15
CA PRO A 94 -4.76 4.54 -8.89
C PRO A 94 -4.15 4.88 -7.53
N LEU A 95 -4.19 3.98 -6.55
CA LEU A 95 -3.62 4.20 -5.21
C LEU A 95 -2.17 3.70 -5.09
N GLN A 96 -1.54 3.29 -6.20
CA GLN A 96 -0.19 2.70 -6.16
C GLN A 96 0.86 3.62 -5.51
N ASP A 97 0.73 4.94 -5.64
CA ASP A 97 1.70 5.86 -5.03
C ASP A 97 1.53 5.93 -3.51
N TRP A 98 0.30 5.83 -3.00
CA TRP A 98 0.03 5.66 -1.57
C TRP A 98 0.59 4.35 -1.04
N GLN A 99 0.46 3.26 -1.80
CA GLN A 99 1.01 1.96 -1.44
C GLN A 99 2.55 1.97 -1.40
N LYS A 100 3.21 2.64 -2.37
CA LYS A 100 4.66 2.84 -2.37
C LYS A 100 5.12 3.67 -1.18
N ARG A 101 4.40 4.76 -0.86
CA ARG A 101 4.71 5.61 0.30
C ARG A 101 4.60 4.83 1.61
N TYR A 102 3.62 3.95 1.74
CA TYR A 102 3.54 3.04 2.88
C TYR A 102 4.79 2.15 3.00
N TYR A 103 5.24 1.55 1.89
CA TYR A 103 6.48 0.77 1.87
C TYR A 103 7.71 1.61 2.27
N GLU A 104 7.84 2.83 1.76
CA GLU A 104 8.96 3.72 2.10
C GLU A 104 8.91 4.17 3.57
N GLY A 105 7.72 4.47 4.09
CA GLY A 105 7.51 4.82 5.49
C GLY A 105 7.83 3.66 6.43
N LEU A 106 7.52 2.42 6.01
CA LEU A 106 8.09 1.24 6.64
C LEU A 106 9.61 1.32 6.52
N LYS A 107 10.22 1.26 5.33
CA LYS A 107 11.69 1.21 5.11
C LYS A 107 12.49 2.13 6.05
N LYS A 108 12.08 3.40 6.20
CA LYS A 108 12.71 4.40 7.08
C LYS A 108 12.78 3.99 8.57
N ARG A 109 11.85 3.17 9.04
CA ARG A 109 11.70 2.74 10.45
C ARG A 109 12.38 1.40 10.79
N GLY A 110 13.21 0.85 9.89
CA GLY A 110 14.11 -0.26 10.22
C GLY A 110 13.56 -1.70 10.37
N THR A 111 12.24 -1.97 10.31
CA THR A 111 11.69 -3.33 10.11
C THR A 111 12.24 -4.01 8.83
N LYS A 112 12.15 -5.33 8.74
CA LYS A 112 12.49 -6.07 7.51
C LYS A 112 11.30 -6.08 6.55
N ARG A 113 11.53 -5.76 5.28
CA ARG A 113 10.48 -5.67 4.24
C ARG A 113 10.98 -6.20 2.89
N SER A 114 10.02 -6.62 2.08
CA SER A 114 10.19 -6.76 0.63
C SER A 114 8.98 -6.15 -0.07
N TRP A 115 9.16 -5.63 -1.28
CA TRP A 115 8.07 -5.12 -2.09
C TRP A 115 8.12 -5.71 -3.49
N TRP A 116 6.94 -5.98 -4.04
CA TRP A 116 6.76 -6.52 -5.38
C TRP A 116 5.77 -5.65 -6.14
N CYS A 117 6.22 -5.09 -7.26
CA CYS A 117 5.39 -4.32 -8.18
C CYS A 117 5.00 -5.19 -9.37
N PHE A 118 3.69 -5.41 -9.57
CA PHE A 118 3.17 -6.16 -10.70
C PHE A 118 2.59 -5.19 -11.72
N GLN A 119 3.10 -5.23 -12.94
CA GLN A 119 2.63 -4.37 -14.03
C GLN A 119 1.29 -4.83 -14.63
N MET A 120 0.70 -5.94 -14.16
CA MET A 120 -0.53 -6.51 -14.72
C MET A 120 -1.75 -6.27 -13.83
N PRO A 121 -2.97 -6.13 -14.39
CA PRO A 121 -4.20 -6.04 -13.62
C PRO A 121 -4.47 -7.37 -12.88
N PHE A 122 -4.47 -7.33 -11.55
CA PHE A 122 -4.59 -8.50 -10.67
C PHE A 122 -5.87 -9.32 -10.91
N ILE A 123 -6.96 -8.67 -11.35
CA ILE A 123 -8.22 -9.36 -11.68
C ILE A 123 -8.04 -10.30 -12.89
N LEU A 124 -7.21 -9.94 -13.87
CA LEU A 124 -6.99 -10.77 -15.06
C LEU A 124 -6.04 -11.94 -14.77
N SER A 125 -5.19 -11.81 -13.75
CA SER A 125 -4.17 -12.81 -13.42
C SER A 125 -4.73 -14.05 -12.71
N MET A 126 -5.93 -13.95 -12.10
CA MET A 126 -6.66 -15.10 -11.55
C MET A 126 -7.31 -16.00 -12.63
N LEU A 127 -7.43 -15.52 -13.88
CA LEU A 127 -8.13 -16.21 -14.97
C LEU A 127 -7.19 -16.91 -15.97
N ILE A 128 -5.87 -16.80 -15.81
CA ILE A 128 -4.89 -17.35 -16.76
C ILE A 128 -3.91 -18.26 -15.99
N PRO A 129 -4.12 -19.59 -15.94
CA PRO A 129 -3.26 -20.52 -15.21
C PRO A 129 -2.04 -21.01 -16.03
N SER A 130 -1.22 -20.11 -16.59
CA SER A 130 -0.02 -20.54 -17.34
C SER A 130 1.25 -19.66 -17.24
N TRP A 131 1.25 -18.54 -16.51
CA TRP A 131 2.35 -17.56 -16.56
C TRP A 131 3.33 -17.57 -15.36
N MET A 132 3.42 -18.68 -14.61
CA MET A 132 4.51 -18.92 -13.64
C MET A 132 5.93 -19.00 -14.26
N THR A 133 6.10 -18.73 -15.56
CA THR A 133 7.36 -18.91 -16.30
C THR A 133 7.89 -17.66 -17.01
N LEU A 134 7.43 -16.45 -16.66
CA LEU A 134 8.19 -15.23 -16.98
C LEU A 134 8.94 -14.78 -15.72
N PRO A 135 10.27 -14.56 -15.79
CA PRO A 135 11.04 -14.12 -14.64
C PRO A 135 10.60 -12.70 -14.26
N CYS A 136 9.63 -12.62 -13.35
CA CYS A 136 9.28 -11.42 -12.59
C CYS A 136 10.33 -11.25 -11.47
N LEU A 137 11.59 -11.10 -11.87
CA LEU A 137 12.68 -10.71 -11.01
C LEU A 137 13.03 -9.29 -11.41
N LEU A 138 12.35 -8.29 -10.84
CA LEU A 138 12.93 -6.95 -10.75
C LEU A 138 13.22 -6.68 -9.28
N THR A 139 14.48 -6.87 -8.91
CA THR A 139 15.00 -6.47 -7.61
C THR A 139 15.23 -4.94 -7.61
N GLU A 140 15.46 -4.34 -6.43
CA GLU A 140 15.59 -2.88 -6.23
C GLU A 140 16.55 -2.19 -7.24
N SER A 141 17.49 -2.91 -7.86
CA SER A 141 18.45 -2.39 -8.85
C SER A 141 17.85 -2.03 -10.22
N GLU A 142 16.74 -2.65 -10.65
CA GLU A 142 16.21 -2.45 -12.01
C GLU A 142 15.17 -1.32 -12.13
N ILE A 143 14.59 -0.89 -11.00
CA ILE A 143 13.62 0.22 -10.98
C ILE A 143 14.32 1.58 -11.19
N SER A 144 15.57 1.73 -10.73
CA SER A 144 16.33 2.98 -10.90
C SER A 144 16.67 3.30 -12.36
N TYR A 145 16.80 2.29 -13.23
CA TYR A 145 17.17 2.51 -14.64
C TYR A 145 15.99 2.88 -15.54
N LYS A 146 14.76 2.44 -15.23
CA LYS A 146 13.58 2.75 -16.06
C LYS A 146 12.95 4.11 -15.78
N THR A 147 13.32 4.78 -14.69
CA THR A 147 12.75 6.10 -14.33
C THR A 147 13.52 7.28 -14.96
N GLN A 148 14.61 7.02 -15.71
CA GLN A 148 15.38 8.06 -16.44
C GLN A 148 15.07 8.11 -17.95
N LEU A 149 14.15 7.30 -18.45
CA LEU A 149 13.78 7.28 -19.87
C LEU A 149 12.27 7.19 -20.06
N VAL A 150 11.53 8.20 -19.59
CA VAL A 150 10.31 8.74 -20.24
C VAL A 150 10.19 10.20 -19.84
#